data_AF-A0A9E6F4C8-F1
#
_entry.id   AF-A0A9E6F4C8-F1
#
_cell.length_a   1.000
_cell.length_b   1.000
_cell.length_c   1.000
_cell.angle_alpha   90.00
_cell.angle_beta   90.00
_cell.angle_gamma   90.00
#
_symmetry.space_group_name_H-M   'P 1'
#
loop_
_entity.id
_entity.type
_entity.pdbx_description
1 polymer ?
#
loop_
_entity_poly.entity_id
_entity_poly.type
_entity_poly.pdbx_seq_one_letter_code
_entity_poly.pdbx_strand_id
1 'polypeptide(L)' 'MLKYKRILLKLSGESLMGEQGYGIDGDVLNKFAIEVKECQELGAEIA' A
#
# COMPACT_ATOMS: atom_id res chain seq x y z
N MET A 1 13.44 15.92 -2.27
CA MET A 1 13.59 15.04 -3.46
C MET A 1 13.41 13.61 -3.00
N LEU A 2 12.59 12.81 -3.69
CA LEU A 2 12.36 11.41 -3.29
C LEU A 2 13.65 10.58 -3.43
N LYS A 3 13.93 9.71 -2.45
CA LYS A 3 15.11 8.83 -2.49
C LYS A 3 15.02 7.81 -3.64
N TYR A 4 13.82 7.31 -3.92
CA TYR A 4 13.53 6.41 -5.02
C TYR A 4 12.39 6.98 -5.86
N LYS A 5 12.59 7.07 -7.17
CA LYS A 5 11.54 7.52 -8.10
C LYS A 5 10.56 6.41 -8.45
N ARG A 6 11.04 5.17 -8.62
CA ARG A 6 10.21 4.00 -8.97
C ARG A 6 10.49 2.85 -8.01
N ILE A 7 9.43 2.21 -7.52
CA ILE A 7 9.50 1.03 -6.65
C ILE A 7 8.48 -0.02 -7.09
N LEU A 8 8.76 -1.27 -6.74
CA LEU A 8 7.79 -2.37 -6.77
C LEU A 8 7.29 -2.58 -5.34
N LEU A 9 6.01 -2.32 -5.09
CA LEU A 9 5.42 -2.45 -3.76
C LEU A 9 4.81 -3.84 -3.60
N LYS A 10 5.55 -4.72 -2.91
CA LYS A 10 5.05 -6.05 -2.56
C LYS A 10 4.29 -5.98 -1.24
N LEU A 11 3.01 -6.36 -1.28
CA LEU A 11 2.18 -6.61 -0.09
C LEU A 11 2.05 -8.13 0.12
N SER A 12 2.01 -8.59 1.38
CA SER A 12 1.69 -9.99 1.69
C SER A 12 0.19 -10.17 1.90
N GLY A 13 -0.35 -11.37 1.66
CA GLY A 13 -1.78 -11.63 1.93
C GLY A 13 -2.13 -11.40 3.40
N GLU A 14 -1.24 -11.79 4.31
CA GLU A 14 -1.35 -11.60 5.75
C GLU A 14 -1.42 -10.12 6.13
N SER A 15 -0.73 -9.24 5.39
CA SER A 15 -0.78 -7.80 5.66
C SER A 15 -2.12 -7.17 5.34
N LEU A 16 -2.95 -7.81 4.51
CA LEU A 16 -4.28 -7.34 4.12
C LEU A 16 -5.39 -7.89 5.00
N MET A 17 -5.09 -8.85 5.88
CA MET A 17 -6.08 -9.55 6.69
C MET A 17 -6.52 -8.75 7.93
N GLY A 18 -5.73 -7.76 8.37
CA GLY A 18 -6.03 -6.99 9.58
C GLY A 18 -6.13 -7.89 10.82
N GLU A 19 -7.13 -7.63 11.66
CA GLU A 19 -7.48 -8.49 12.80
C GLU A 19 -8.27 -9.74 12.38
N GLN A 20 -8.72 -9.81 11.12
CA GLN A 20 -9.45 -10.96 10.60
C GLN A 20 -8.47 -12.10 10.30
N GLY A 21 -8.68 -13.28 10.85
CA GLY A 21 -7.79 -14.43 10.62
C GLY A 21 -7.84 -15.01 9.20
N TYR A 22 -8.61 -14.42 8.28
CA TYR A 22 -8.72 -14.81 6.88
C TYR A 22 -9.33 -13.67 6.04
N GLY A 23 -9.15 -13.72 4.71
CA GLY A 23 -9.78 -12.79 3.77
C GLY A 23 -9.00 -11.49 3.59
N ILE A 24 -9.71 -10.43 3.17
CA ILE A 24 -9.16 -9.08 3.02
C ILE A 24 -9.99 -8.16 3.90
N ASP A 25 -9.32 -7.47 4.81
CA ASP A 25 -9.91 -6.42 5.61
C ASP A 25 -10.00 -5.12 4.81
N GLY A 26 -11.21 -4.59 4.67
CA GLY A 26 -11.49 -3.41 3.87
C GLY A 26 -10.86 -2.12 4.42
N ASP A 27 -10.72 -2.01 5.75
CA ASP A 27 -10.14 -0.82 6.38
C ASP A 27 -8.63 -0.81 6.17
N VAL A 28 -7.99 -1.98 6.28
CA VAL A 28 -6.56 -2.15 5.98
C VAL A 28 -6.27 -1.86 4.51
N LEU A 29 -7.10 -2.38 3.59
CA LEU A 29 -6.96 -2.12 2.17
C LEU A 29 -7.09 -0.63 1.85
N ASN A 30 -8.09 0.05 2.43
CA ASN A 30 -8.31 1.49 2.25
C ASN A 30 -7.12 2.30 2.77
N LYS A 31 -6.55 1.91 3.92
CA LYS A 31 -5.36 2.56 4.47
C LYS A 31 -4.18 2.49 3.50
N PHE A 32 -3.87 1.30 2.97
CA PHE A 32 -2.80 1.16 1.97
C PHE A 32 -3.08 1.96 0.70
N ALA A 33 -4.33 1.99 0.23
CA ALA A 33 -4.70 2.77 -0.95
C ALA A 33 -4.44 4.28 -0.77
N ILE A 34 -4.75 4.83 0.41
CA ILE A 34 -4.48 6.23 0.75
C ILE A 34 -2.96 6.49 0.78
N GLU A 35 -2.19 5.65 1.48
CA GLU A 35 -0.73 5.80 1.57
C GLU A 35 -0.04 5.73 0.20
N VAL A 36 -0.48 4.79 -0.67
CA VAL A 36 0.02 4.67 -2.05
C VAL A 36 -0.32 5.94 -2.86
N LYS A 37 -1.54 6.46 -2.72
CA LYS A 37 -1.97 7.67 -3.41
C LYS A 37 -1.13 8.88 -2.99
N GLU A 38 -0.90 9.06 -1.69
CA GLU A 38 -0.05 10.15 -1.18
C GLU A 38 1.37 10.07 -1.76
N CYS A 39 1.95 8.87 -1.83
CA CYS A 39 3.26 8.68 -2.46
C CYS A 39 3.26 9.04 -3.95
N GLN A 40 2.20 8.70 -4.69
CA GLN A 40 2.05 9.06 -6.10
C GLN A 40 1.90 10.58 -6.29
N GLU A 41 1.15 11.26 -5.42
CA GLU A 41 1.01 12.73 -5.43
C GLU A 41 2.36 13.44 -5.17
N LEU A 42 3.25 12.81 -4.40
CA LEU A 42 4.63 13.27 -4.21
C LEU A 42 5.56 12.95 -5.40
N GLY A 43 5.05 12.26 -6.43
CA GLY A 43 5.77 11.93 -7.66
C GLY A 43 6.48 10.58 -7.68
N ALA A 44 6.14 9.66 -6.76
CA ALA A 44 6.62 8.28 -6.81
C ALA A 44 5.88 7.46 -7.87
N GLU A 45 6.61 6.59 -8.56
CA GLU A 45 6.07 5.60 -9.48
C GLU A 45 6.03 4.25 -8.76
N ILE A 46 4.82 3.72 -8.55
CA ILE A 46 4.62 2.48 -7.77
C ILE A 46 3.98 1.45 -8.70
N ALA A 47 4.58 0.26 -8.74
CA ALA A 47 4.10 -0.92 -9.45
C ALA A 47 3.81 -2.08 -8.48
#